data_AF-A0A7L5CC67-F1
#
_entry.id   AF-A0A7L5CC67-F1
#
_cell.length_a   1.000
_cell.length_b   1.000
_cell.length_c   1.000
_cell.angle_alpha   90.00
_cell.angle_beta   90.00
_cell.angle_gamma   90.00
#
_symmetry.space_group_name_H-M   'P 1'
#
loop_
_entity.id
_entity.type
_entity.pdbx_description
1 polymer ?
#
loop_
_entity_poly.entity_id
_entity_poly.type
_entity_poly.pdbx_seq_one_letter_code
_entity_poly.pdbx_strand_id
1 'polypeptide(L)'
;MLRKIIFIFLFTYFVSSYASDKKLLADGYWLQKDKSTDSNVSIIHAYNNAQNNLNAEIFVPLSDVDYGKAHAPIIYCTECGKGDAYGNKYDYSSGKYTYQGLEFVWNMKMKSPVKASSKGPVYLDGAVLNPHDGKYYHVKAQTIEYGKKVFVRAFWGPLGKNEYWQRISKKEAKKIRNLCGLTKDNVYPYEDKDGNVVNKELFEECATRDFIKNPL
;
A
#
# COMPACT_ATOMS: atom_id res chain seq x y z
N MET A 1 -29.56 3.35 69.22
CA MET A 1 -28.93 2.23 68.49
C MET A 1 -28.95 2.57 67.02
N LEU A 2 -27.81 3.03 66.49
CA LEU A 2 -27.68 3.63 65.17
C LEU A 2 -26.51 2.94 64.46
N ARG A 3 -26.75 2.38 63.27
CA ARG A 3 -25.85 2.42 62.10
C ARG A 3 -26.41 1.49 61.02
N LYS A 4 -27.10 2.07 60.04
CA LYS A 4 -27.34 1.43 58.75
C LYS A 4 -26.09 1.66 57.91
N ILE A 5 -25.38 0.58 57.59
CA ILE A 5 -24.20 0.59 56.72
C ILE A 5 -24.72 0.63 55.27
N ILE A 6 -24.43 1.73 54.57
CA ILE A 6 -24.69 1.86 53.13
C ILE A 6 -23.47 1.28 52.41
N PHE A 7 -23.66 0.13 51.75
CA PHE A 7 -22.67 -0.42 50.82
C PHE A 7 -22.75 0.35 49.49
N ILE A 8 -21.75 1.19 49.23
CA ILE A 8 -21.56 1.83 47.93
C ILE A 8 -20.87 0.81 47.02
N PHE A 9 -21.64 0.18 46.12
CA PHE A 9 -21.09 -0.59 45.01
C PHE A 9 -20.50 0.39 43.99
N LEU A 10 -19.18 0.58 44.06
CA LEU A 10 -18.40 1.20 42.99
C LEU A 10 -18.42 0.27 41.77
N PHE A 11 -19.36 0.51 40.84
CA PHE A 11 -19.29 -0.02 39.49
C PHE A 11 -18.08 0.63 38.80
N THR A 12 -16.92 -0.03 38.87
CA THR A 12 -15.80 0.26 37.98
C THR A 12 -16.23 -0.14 36.58
N TYR A 13 -16.71 0.82 35.79
CA TYR A 13 -16.84 0.67 34.35
C TYR A 13 -15.43 0.41 33.79
N PHE A 14 -15.07 -0.87 33.63
CA PHE A 14 -14.05 -1.27 32.69
C PHE A 14 -14.57 -0.87 31.32
N VAL A 15 -14.20 0.33 30.88
CA VAL A 15 -14.25 0.69 29.46
C VAL A 15 -13.23 -0.23 28.80
N SER A 16 -13.69 -1.41 28.37
CA SER A 16 -12.90 -2.29 27.54
C SER A 16 -12.61 -1.50 26.27
N SER A 17 -11.42 -0.92 26.21
CA SER A 17 -10.89 -0.26 25.04
C SER A 17 -10.82 -1.33 23.96
N TYR A 18 -11.85 -1.42 23.14
CA TYR A 18 -11.77 -2.02 21.82
C TYR A 18 -10.78 -1.15 21.03
N ALA A 19 -9.49 -1.34 21.30
CA ALA A 19 -8.42 -0.88 20.44
C ALA A 19 -8.70 -1.54 19.09
N SER A 20 -9.30 -0.77 18.20
CA SER A 20 -9.96 -1.24 16.99
C SER A 20 -9.05 -2.18 16.19
N ASP A 21 -9.36 -3.48 16.23
CA ASP A 21 -8.73 -4.55 15.45
C ASP A 21 -8.66 -4.21 13.94
N LYS A 22 -9.45 -3.23 13.48
CA LYS A 22 -9.36 -2.68 12.12
C LYS A 22 -7.98 -2.15 11.77
N LYS A 23 -7.20 -1.62 12.73
CA LYS A 23 -5.82 -1.18 12.47
C LYS A 23 -4.90 -2.33 12.08
N LEU A 24 -5.23 -3.55 12.49
CA LEU A 24 -4.51 -4.78 12.15
C LEU A 24 -4.94 -5.35 10.79
N LEU A 25 -5.99 -4.84 10.15
CA LEU A 25 -6.35 -5.26 8.79
C LEU A 25 -5.41 -4.63 7.76
N ALA A 26 -5.13 -5.35 6.68
CA ALA A 26 -4.26 -4.86 5.62
C ALA A 26 -4.95 -3.83 4.69
N ASP A 27 -6.28 -3.77 4.72
CA ASP A 27 -7.06 -2.72 4.08
C ASP A 27 -6.55 -1.31 4.49
N GLY A 28 -6.44 -0.43 3.50
CA GLY A 28 -5.98 0.94 3.66
C GLY A 28 -4.87 1.34 2.71
N TYR A 29 -4.14 2.39 3.07
CA TYR A 29 -3.11 3.00 2.23
C TYR A 29 -1.72 2.76 2.81
N TRP A 30 -0.75 2.53 1.95
CA TRP A 30 0.61 2.14 2.33
C TRP A 30 1.66 2.84 1.47
N LEU A 31 2.64 3.48 2.10
CA LEU A 31 3.83 4.01 1.45
C LEU A 31 4.84 2.89 1.24
N GLN A 32 5.18 2.63 -0.02
CA GLN A 32 6.27 1.77 -0.43
C GLN A 32 7.53 2.62 -0.59
N LYS A 33 8.65 2.14 -0.03
CA LYS A 33 9.96 2.78 -0.17
C LYS A 33 10.96 1.79 -0.74
N ASP A 34 11.89 2.27 -1.56
CA ASP A 34 13.05 1.48 -1.95
C ASP A 34 13.95 1.28 -0.74
N LYS A 35 14.44 0.06 -0.56
CA LYS A 35 15.20 -0.32 0.64
C LYS A 35 16.62 0.27 0.63
N SER A 36 17.20 0.47 -0.55
CA SER A 36 18.60 0.85 -0.69
C SER A 36 18.78 2.36 -0.60
N THR A 37 17.85 3.10 -1.20
CA THR A 37 17.90 4.57 -1.32
C THR A 37 17.00 5.27 -0.31
N ASP A 38 16.06 4.53 0.31
CA ASP A 38 15.00 5.09 1.15
C ASP A 38 14.09 6.08 0.40
N SER A 39 14.09 6.05 -0.95
CA SER A 39 13.19 6.84 -1.79
C SER A 39 11.76 6.29 -1.77
N ASN A 40 10.78 7.19 -1.81
CA ASN A 40 9.37 6.87 -1.92
C ASN A 40 9.06 6.34 -3.32
N VAL A 41 8.61 5.10 -3.42
CA VAL A 41 8.31 4.44 -4.71
C VAL A 41 6.86 4.67 -5.09
N SER A 42 5.93 4.39 -4.17
CA SER A 42 4.50 4.54 -4.44
C SER A 42 3.67 4.63 -3.17
N ILE A 43 2.45 5.15 -3.30
CA ILE A 43 1.35 4.90 -2.38
C ILE A 43 0.51 3.78 -2.97
N ILE A 44 0.35 2.69 -2.22
CA ILE A 44 -0.50 1.55 -2.54
C ILE A 44 -1.84 1.71 -1.81
N HIS A 45 -2.94 1.41 -2.50
CA HIS A 45 -4.25 1.25 -1.89
C HIS A 45 -4.62 -0.23 -1.90
N ALA A 46 -4.67 -0.84 -0.72
CA ALA A 46 -5.12 -2.20 -0.53
C ALA A 46 -6.57 -2.23 -0.06
N TYR A 47 -7.40 -3.08 -0.66
CA TYR A 47 -8.83 -3.14 -0.40
C TYR A 47 -9.38 -4.55 -0.52
N ASN A 48 -10.50 -4.83 0.14
CA ASN A 48 -11.22 -6.08 -0.03
C ASN A 48 -12.13 -6.02 -1.26
N ASN A 49 -12.03 -7.01 -2.14
CA ASN A 49 -12.94 -7.17 -3.28
C ASN A 49 -14.31 -7.73 -2.84
N ALA A 50 -15.22 -7.97 -3.81
CA ALA A 50 -16.57 -8.47 -3.53
C ALA A 50 -16.59 -9.85 -2.85
N GLN A 51 -15.53 -10.64 -2.99
CA GLN A 51 -15.35 -11.95 -2.33
C GLN A 51 -14.61 -11.84 -0.98
N ASN A 52 -14.40 -10.62 -0.49
CA ASN A 52 -13.64 -10.33 0.73
C ASN A 52 -12.17 -10.81 0.68
N ASN A 53 -11.61 -10.94 -0.52
CA ASN A 53 -10.17 -11.15 -0.71
C ASN A 53 -9.48 -9.80 -0.87
N LEU A 54 -8.23 -9.72 -0.41
CA LEU A 54 -7.42 -8.51 -0.46
C LEU A 54 -6.77 -8.35 -1.85
N ASN A 55 -7.09 -7.25 -2.50
CA ASN A 55 -6.47 -6.74 -3.73
C ASN A 55 -5.66 -5.47 -3.41
N ALA A 56 -4.83 -5.03 -4.36
CA ALA A 56 -4.19 -3.71 -4.27
C ALA A 56 -3.94 -3.06 -5.62
N GLU A 57 -4.04 -1.74 -5.63
CA GLU A 57 -3.72 -0.87 -6.76
C GLU A 57 -2.62 0.15 -6.38
N ILE A 58 -1.90 0.64 -7.39
CA ILE A 58 -0.98 1.76 -7.22
C ILE A 58 -1.83 3.03 -7.16
N PHE A 59 -1.97 3.61 -5.97
CA PHE A 59 -2.77 4.82 -5.77
C PHE A 59 -2.08 6.09 -6.26
N VAL A 60 -0.75 6.17 -6.07
CA VAL A 60 0.12 7.25 -6.55
C VAL A 60 1.52 6.68 -6.79
N PRO A 61 2.07 6.72 -8.01
CA PRO A 61 3.50 6.47 -8.23
C PRO A 61 4.31 7.72 -7.82
N LEU A 62 5.45 7.53 -7.15
CA LEU A 62 6.25 8.62 -6.57
C LEU A 62 7.66 8.68 -7.13
N SER A 63 8.31 7.54 -7.35
CA SER A 63 9.55 7.45 -8.14
C SER A 63 9.80 6.03 -8.62
N ASP A 64 10.58 5.91 -9.69
CA ASP A 64 11.26 4.66 -10.05
C ASP A 64 12.72 4.74 -9.59
N VAL A 65 13.26 3.64 -9.06
CA VAL A 65 14.64 3.62 -8.53
C VAL A 65 15.51 2.69 -9.34
N ASP A 66 16.41 3.27 -10.11
CA ASP A 66 17.37 2.57 -10.97
C ASP A 66 18.79 3.00 -10.64
N TYR A 67 19.72 2.03 -10.60
CA TYR A 67 21.13 2.28 -10.30
C TYR A 67 21.37 3.14 -9.03
N GLY A 68 20.50 3.00 -8.03
CA GLY A 68 20.58 3.71 -6.76
C GLY A 68 20.13 5.18 -6.83
N LYS A 69 19.40 5.59 -7.88
CA LYS A 69 18.87 6.93 -8.04
C LYS A 69 17.37 6.90 -8.31
N ALA A 70 16.65 7.84 -7.71
CA ALA A 70 15.25 8.05 -8.00
C ALA A 70 15.08 8.84 -9.31
N HIS A 71 14.16 8.38 -10.13
CA HIS A 71 13.73 8.97 -11.39
C HIS A 71 12.21 9.18 -11.36
N ALA A 72 11.72 10.03 -12.26
CA ALA A 72 10.28 10.17 -12.44
C ALA A 72 9.67 8.82 -12.79
N PRO A 73 8.51 8.44 -12.21
CA PRO A 73 7.92 7.13 -12.46
C PRO A 73 7.41 7.01 -13.89
N ILE A 74 7.39 5.80 -14.43
CA ILE A 74 6.68 5.52 -15.69
C ILE A 74 5.19 5.91 -15.62
N ILE A 75 4.66 6.40 -16.73
CA ILE A 75 3.24 6.78 -16.85
C ILE A 75 2.37 5.56 -17.20
N TYR A 76 2.84 4.71 -18.12
CA TYR A 76 2.08 3.57 -18.64
C TYR A 76 2.82 2.27 -18.41
N CYS A 77 2.10 1.19 -18.14
CA CYS A 77 2.71 -0.14 -18.08
C CYS A 77 2.81 -0.75 -19.49
N THR A 78 3.92 -0.50 -20.18
CA THR A 78 4.16 -1.00 -21.54
C THR A 78 4.38 -2.52 -21.58
N GLU A 79 4.93 -3.09 -20.52
CA GLU A 79 5.28 -4.52 -20.45
C GLU A 79 4.16 -5.42 -19.90
N CYS A 80 3.11 -4.84 -19.31
CA CYS A 80 2.11 -5.63 -18.59
C CYS A 80 1.33 -6.62 -19.48
N GLY A 81 1.06 -6.28 -20.74
CA GLY A 81 0.38 -7.18 -21.68
C GLY A 81 -0.95 -7.74 -21.16
N LYS A 82 -1.27 -8.99 -21.49
CA LYS A 82 -2.46 -9.71 -21.00
C LYS A 82 -2.08 -11.11 -20.52
N GLY A 83 -2.80 -11.63 -19.54
CA GLY A 83 -2.43 -12.92 -18.95
C GLY A 83 -3.45 -13.47 -17.96
N ASP A 84 -3.03 -14.55 -17.30
CA ASP A 84 -3.77 -15.22 -16.24
C ASP A 84 -2.81 -15.51 -15.07
N ALA A 85 -2.85 -14.66 -14.05
CA ALA A 85 -2.01 -14.78 -12.88
C ALA A 85 -2.69 -15.68 -11.83
N TYR A 86 -2.53 -17.00 -11.99
CA TYR A 86 -3.07 -18.02 -11.07
C TYR A 86 -4.60 -18.00 -10.92
N GLY A 87 -5.32 -17.83 -12.03
CA GLY A 87 -6.78 -17.70 -12.09
C GLY A 87 -7.27 -16.25 -12.16
N ASN A 88 -6.37 -15.27 -12.09
CA ASN A 88 -6.67 -13.84 -12.20
C ASN A 88 -6.37 -13.37 -13.63
N LYS A 89 -7.40 -13.35 -14.48
CA LYS A 89 -7.29 -12.83 -15.84
C LYS A 89 -7.15 -11.31 -15.84
N TYR A 90 -6.19 -10.80 -16.58
CA TYR A 90 -5.97 -9.36 -16.75
C TYR A 90 -5.62 -9.04 -18.20
N ASP A 91 -5.94 -7.81 -18.63
CA ASP A 91 -5.59 -7.28 -19.94
C ASP A 91 -5.21 -5.81 -19.83
N TYR A 92 -3.90 -5.55 -19.87
CA TYR A 92 -3.27 -4.24 -19.93
C TYR A 92 -2.63 -3.97 -21.30
N SER A 93 -2.91 -4.80 -22.31
CA SER A 93 -2.26 -4.75 -23.63
C SER A 93 -2.63 -3.53 -24.48
N SER A 94 -3.62 -2.74 -24.05
CA SER A 94 -4.05 -1.54 -24.76
C SER A 94 -3.02 -0.39 -24.73
N GLY A 95 -2.05 -0.44 -23.80
CA GLY A 95 -1.09 0.64 -23.57
C GLY A 95 -1.70 1.91 -22.97
N LYS A 96 -2.99 1.90 -22.63
CA LYS A 96 -3.71 3.07 -22.07
C LYS A 96 -3.79 3.05 -20.55
N TYR A 97 -3.38 1.95 -19.92
CA TYR A 97 -3.43 1.80 -18.48
C TYR A 97 -2.26 2.54 -17.85
N THR A 98 -2.60 3.61 -17.15
CA THR A 98 -1.62 4.36 -16.38
C THR A 98 -1.17 3.58 -15.16
N TYR A 99 0.04 3.87 -14.70
CA TYR A 99 0.59 3.28 -13.50
C TYR A 99 -0.21 3.68 -12.27
N GLN A 100 -0.62 4.95 -12.21
CA GLN A 100 -1.64 5.39 -11.26
C GLN A 100 -2.99 4.73 -11.55
N GLY A 101 -3.50 3.94 -10.61
CA GLY A 101 -4.75 3.19 -10.70
C GLY A 101 -4.60 1.75 -11.23
N LEU A 102 -3.37 1.30 -11.52
CA LEU A 102 -3.13 -0.08 -11.93
C LEU A 102 -3.35 -1.03 -10.75
N GLU A 103 -4.36 -1.89 -10.84
CA GLU A 103 -4.48 -3.05 -9.95
C GLU A 103 -3.36 -4.04 -10.29
N PHE A 104 -2.53 -4.39 -9.31
CA PHE A 104 -1.35 -5.24 -9.53
C PHE A 104 -1.26 -6.38 -8.52
N VAL A 105 -2.13 -6.40 -7.51
CA VAL A 105 -2.26 -7.51 -6.56
C VAL A 105 -3.69 -8.01 -6.54
N TRP A 106 -3.85 -9.33 -6.65
CA TRP A 106 -5.16 -9.97 -6.74
C TRP A 106 -5.35 -11.09 -5.74
N ASN A 107 -6.55 -11.13 -5.17
CA ASN A 107 -7.16 -12.29 -4.53
C ASN A 107 -6.36 -12.92 -3.39
N MET A 108 -5.65 -12.12 -2.58
CA MET A 108 -5.03 -12.64 -1.36
C MET A 108 -6.11 -12.98 -0.31
N LYS A 109 -6.19 -14.26 0.07
CA LYS A 109 -7.19 -14.80 1.00
C LYS A 109 -6.75 -14.65 2.44
N MET A 110 -7.62 -14.15 3.30
CA MET A 110 -7.38 -14.12 4.75
C MET A 110 -7.45 -15.55 5.31
N LYS A 111 -6.35 -16.03 5.93
CA LYS A 111 -6.24 -17.42 6.45
C LYS A 111 -6.14 -17.51 7.96
N SER A 112 -6.10 -16.39 8.66
CA SER A 112 -6.02 -16.36 10.12
C SER A 112 -6.86 -15.21 10.67
N PRO A 113 -7.62 -15.42 11.75
CA PRO A 113 -8.33 -14.31 12.39
C PRO A 113 -7.32 -13.31 12.99
N VAL A 114 -7.77 -12.08 13.19
CA VAL A 114 -7.02 -11.08 13.96
C VAL A 114 -6.83 -11.65 15.37
N LYS A 115 -5.57 -11.85 15.80
CA LYS A 115 -5.25 -12.21 17.18
C LYS A 115 -4.78 -10.94 17.88
N ALA A 116 -5.16 -10.76 19.15
CA ALA A 116 -4.67 -9.68 20.02
C ALA A 116 -3.16 -9.81 20.22
N SER A 117 -2.39 -9.32 19.25
CA SER A 117 -0.95 -9.39 19.14
C SER A 117 -0.46 -8.19 18.31
N SER A 118 0.85 -7.99 18.22
CA SER A 118 1.43 -6.94 17.37
C SER A 118 1.26 -7.21 15.86
N LYS A 119 0.66 -8.35 15.46
CA LYS A 119 0.46 -8.78 14.08
C LYS A 119 -1.01 -8.97 13.76
N GLY A 120 -1.41 -8.64 12.55
CA GLY A 120 -2.75 -8.94 12.04
C GLY A 120 -2.85 -10.27 11.29
N PRO A 121 -3.95 -10.46 10.52
CA PRO A 121 -4.20 -11.64 9.72
C PRO A 121 -3.09 -11.92 8.72
N VAL A 122 -2.88 -13.20 8.41
CA VAL A 122 -2.06 -13.62 7.28
C VAL A 122 -2.93 -13.72 6.05
N TYR A 123 -2.52 -13.07 4.97
CA TYR A 123 -3.14 -13.13 3.66
C TYR A 123 -2.25 -13.96 2.73
N LEU A 124 -2.80 -15.01 2.11
CA LEU A 124 -2.09 -15.99 1.27
C LEU A 124 -2.79 -16.18 -0.08
N ASP A 125 -2.23 -17.02 -0.93
CA ASP A 125 -2.83 -17.51 -2.18
C ASP A 125 -3.15 -16.41 -3.23
N GLY A 126 -2.55 -15.21 -3.10
CA GLY A 126 -2.72 -14.15 -4.07
C GLY A 126 -1.71 -14.19 -5.20
N ALA A 127 -1.94 -13.32 -6.17
CA ALA A 127 -1.03 -13.05 -7.28
C ALA A 127 -0.59 -11.58 -7.27
N VAL A 128 0.64 -11.30 -7.69
CA VAL A 128 1.14 -9.94 -7.91
C VAL A 128 1.80 -9.83 -9.27
N LEU A 129 1.48 -8.80 -10.03
CA LEU A 129 2.15 -8.41 -11.27
C LEU A 129 3.29 -7.45 -10.94
N ASN A 130 4.47 -7.71 -11.48
CA ASN A 130 5.55 -6.75 -11.54
C ASN A 130 5.39 -5.91 -12.83
N PRO A 131 5.04 -4.63 -12.72
CA PRO A 131 4.72 -3.84 -13.90
C PRO A 131 5.97 -3.46 -14.72
N HIS A 132 7.17 -3.58 -14.15
CA HIS A 132 8.41 -3.30 -14.87
C HIS A 132 8.79 -4.40 -15.88
N ASP A 133 8.29 -5.63 -15.70
CA ASP A 133 8.62 -6.76 -16.59
C ASP A 133 7.41 -7.57 -17.08
N GLY A 134 6.19 -7.20 -16.65
CA GLY A 134 4.95 -7.88 -17.00
C GLY A 134 4.78 -9.27 -16.39
N LYS A 135 5.72 -9.73 -15.53
CA LYS A 135 5.69 -11.06 -14.91
C LYS A 135 4.88 -11.03 -13.63
N TYR A 136 4.27 -12.17 -13.31
CA TYR A 136 3.51 -12.33 -12.09
C TYR A 136 4.10 -13.40 -11.17
N TYR A 137 3.88 -13.19 -9.87
CA TYR A 137 4.42 -14.00 -8.79
C TYR A 137 3.32 -14.33 -7.79
N HIS A 138 3.51 -15.38 -7.00
CA HIS A 138 2.65 -15.58 -5.83
C HIS A 138 2.93 -14.46 -4.82
N VAL A 139 1.91 -14.03 -4.09
CA VAL A 139 2.07 -13.02 -3.05
C VAL A 139 1.40 -13.43 -1.75
N LYS A 140 2.04 -13.04 -0.65
CA LYS A 140 1.46 -13.07 0.69
C LYS A 140 1.75 -11.77 1.43
N ALA A 141 0.88 -11.46 2.38
CA ALA A 141 1.01 -10.26 3.21
C ALA A 141 0.60 -10.50 4.66
N GLN A 142 1.18 -9.71 5.57
CA GLN A 142 0.75 -9.65 6.97
C GLN A 142 1.06 -8.28 7.54
N THR A 143 0.09 -7.67 8.21
CA THR A 143 0.35 -6.45 8.99
C THR A 143 1.14 -6.77 10.25
N ILE A 144 2.09 -5.91 10.57
CA ILE A 144 3.00 -6.03 11.72
C ILE A 144 3.08 -4.70 12.45
N GLU A 145 3.78 -4.67 13.59
CA GLU A 145 4.00 -3.46 14.38
C GLU A 145 2.68 -2.73 14.73
N TYR A 146 1.66 -3.49 15.17
CA TYR A 146 0.32 -2.97 15.49
C TYR A 146 -0.35 -2.29 14.29
N GLY A 147 -0.09 -2.81 13.09
CA GLY A 147 -0.63 -2.30 11.85
C GLY A 147 0.13 -1.11 11.27
N LYS A 148 1.25 -0.67 11.85
CA LYS A 148 2.05 0.44 11.31
C LYS A 148 2.76 0.06 10.01
N LYS A 149 3.01 -1.24 9.78
CA LYS A 149 3.60 -1.75 8.55
C LYS A 149 2.84 -2.96 8.04
N VAL A 150 2.97 -3.22 6.74
CA VAL A 150 2.62 -4.49 6.13
C VAL A 150 3.88 -5.12 5.55
N PHE A 151 4.14 -6.36 5.94
CA PHE A 151 5.11 -7.21 5.28
C PHE A 151 4.44 -7.80 4.04
N VAL A 152 5.11 -7.71 2.89
CA VAL A 152 4.66 -8.29 1.62
C VAL A 152 5.79 -9.14 1.06
N ARG A 153 5.46 -10.31 0.54
CA ARG A 153 6.42 -11.16 -0.17
C ARG A 153 5.87 -11.61 -1.50
N ALA A 154 6.57 -11.25 -2.58
CA ALA A 154 6.40 -11.81 -3.91
C ALA A 154 7.37 -12.97 -4.10
N PHE A 155 6.93 -14.11 -4.64
CA PHE A 155 7.77 -15.30 -4.75
C PHE A 155 7.38 -16.26 -5.89
N TRP A 156 8.37 -17.04 -6.32
CA TRP A 156 8.21 -18.20 -7.19
C TRP A 156 9.04 -19.36 -6.63
N GLY A 157 8.36 -20.40 -6.14
CA GLY A 157 9.02 -21.47 -5.38
C GLY A 157 9.78 -20.93 -4.15
N PRO A 158 11.06 -21.31 -3.94
CA PRO A 158 11.84 -20.83 -2.80
C PRO A 158 12.36 -19.38 -2.95
N LEU A 159 12.42 -18.87 -4.19
CA LEU A 159 12.95 -17.54 -4.50
C LEU A 159 11.87 -16.47 -4.29
N GLY A 160 12.26 -15.29 -3.82
CA GLY A 160 11.31 -14.18 -3.68
C GLY A 160 11.92 -12.92 -3.08
N LYS A 161 11.16 -11.83 -3.17
CA LYS A 161 11.50 -10.51 -2.62
C LYS A 161 10.57 -10.18 -1.46
N ASN A 162 11.14 -9.65 -0.39
CA ASN A 162 10.39 -9.16 0.76
C ASN A 162 10.34 -7.63 0.71
N GLU A 163 9.19 -7.06 1.04
CA GLU A 163 8.98 -5.63 1.17
C GLU A 163 8.22 -5.30 2.45
N TYR A 164 8.38 -4.06 2.90
CA TYR A 164 7.71 -3.52 4.07
C TYR A 164 7.14 -2.15 3.69
N TRP A 165 5.81 -2.05 3.68
CA TRP A 165 5.15 -0.78 3.39
C TRP A 165 4.64 -0.14 4.67
N GLN A 166 4.75 1.17 4.77
CA GLN A 166 4.39 1.94 5.96
C GLN A 166 2.98 2.47 5.85
N ARG A 167 2.18 2.35 6.91
CA ARG A 167 0.77 2.78 6.85
C ARG A 167 0.68 4.29 6.71
N ILE A 168 -0.16 4.73 5.77
CA ILE A 168 -0.53 6.13 5.61
C ILE A 168 -2.05 6.30 5.71
N SER A 169 -2.50 7.46 6.16
CA SER A 169 -3.94 7.71 6.26
C SER A 169 -4.54 7.97 4.87
N LYS A 170 -5.82 7.64 4.67
CA LYS A 170 -6.55 7.96 3.42
C LYS A 170 -6.52 9.46 3.11
N LYS A 171 -6.62 10.31 4.13
CA LYS A 171 -6.58 11.78 3.97
C LYS A 171 -5.21 12.20 3.42
N GLU A 172 -4.15 11.65 3.99
CA GLU A 172 -2.78 11.95 3.60
C GLU A 172 -2.46 11.41 2.20
N ALA A 173 -2.81 10.16 1.90
CA ALA A 173 -2.67 9.58 0.57
C ALA A 173 -3.31 10.47 -0.50
N LYS A 174 -4.49 11.04 -0.23
CA LYS A 174 -5.17 11.98 -1.15
C LYS A 174 -4.42 13.30 -1.32
N LYS A 175 -3.81 13.84 -0.25
CA LYS A 175 -2.97 15.05 -0.36
C LYS A 175 -1.75 14.78 -1.24
N ILE A 176 -1.07 13.65 -1.01
CA ILE A 176 0.07 13.21 -1.81
C ILE A 176 -0.34 13.01 -3.27
N ARG A 177 -1.50 12.38 -3.53
CA ARG A 177 -2.02 12.23 -4.90
C ARG A 177 -2.21 13.57 -5.60
N ASN A 178 -2.72 14.57 -4.89
CA ASN A 178 -2.91 15.90 -5.47
C ASN A 178 -1.60 16.63 -5.73
N LEU A 179 -0.58 16.40 -4.89
CA LEU A 179 0.73 17.04 -5.00
C LEU A 179 1.64 16.37 -6.06
N CYS A 180 1.66 15.04 -6.08
CA CYS A 180 2.65 14.23 -6.77
C CYS A 180 2.08 13.33 -7.88
N GLY A 181 0.76 13.08 -7.87
CA GLY A 181 0.13 12.11 -8.77
C GLY A 181 -0.15 12.67 -10.17
N LEU A 182 -0.38 11.77 -11.12
CA LEU A 182 -0.72 12.12 -12.50
C LEU A 182 -1.96 13.00 -12.55
N THR A 183 -1.86 14.07 -13.34
CA THR A 183 -2.99 14.93 -13.73
C THR A 183 -3.93 14.21 -14.69
N LYS A 184 -5.04 14.86 -15.06
CA LYS A 184 -6.00 14.31 -16.04
C LYS A 184 -5.40 14.15 -17.45
N ASP A 185 -4.33 14.88 -17.73
CA ASP A 185 -3.63 14.85 -19.02
C ASP A 185 -2.47 13.85 -19.01
N ASN A 186 -2.38 13.00 -17.97
CA ASN A 186 -1.32 12.01 -17.77
C ASN A 186 0.09 12.62 -17.72
N VAL A 187 0.21 13.83 -17.15
CA VAL A 187 1.49 14.50 -16.88
C VAL A 187 1.66 14.65 -15.37
N TYR A 188 2.87 14.43 -14.85
CA TYR A 188 3.18 14.68 -13.45
C TYR A 188 3.30 16.19 -13.17
N PRO A 189 2.93 16.68 -11.97
CA PRO A 189 2.96 18.11 -11.65
C PRO A 189 4.35 18.78 -11.71
N TYR A 190 5.41 17.97 -11.75
CA TYR A 190 6.80 18.43 -11.83
C TYR A 190 7.44 18.24 -13.23
N GLU A 191 6.67 17.75 -14.20
CA GLU A 191 7.12 17.51 -15.58
C GLU A 191 6.54 18.52 -16.57
N ASP A 192 7.23 18.69 -17.70
CA ASP A 192 6.63 19.23 -18.90
C ASP A 192 5.85 18.16 -19.69
N LYS A 193 5.17 18.58 -20.76
CA LYS A 193 4.41 17.68 -21.64
C LYS A 193 5.25 16.61 -22.35
N ASP A 194 6.57 16.81 -22.41
CA ASP A 194 7.51 15.91 -23.07
C ASP A 194 8.12 14.91 -22.07
N GLY A 195 7.71 14.98 -20.78
CA GLY A 195 8.14 14.09 -19.70
C GLY A 195 9.45 14.51 -19.05
N ASN A 196 9.94 15.73 -19.28
CA ASN A 196 11.16 16.21 -18.62
C ASN A 196 10.81 16.83 -17.26
N VAL A 197 11.58 16.48 -16.23
CA VAL A 197 11.45 17.10 -14.90
C VAL A 197 11.90 18.57 -14.97
N VAL A 198 10.93 19.48 -14.91
CA VAL A 198 11.15 20.94 -14.92
C VAL A 198 11.09 21.54 -13.51
N ASN A 199 10.40 20.88 -12.57
CA ASN A 199 10.36 21.27 -11.16
C ASN A 199 11.07 20.22 -10.29
N LYS A 200 12.40 20.36 -10.18
CA LYS A 200 13.24 19.42 -9.42
C LYS A 200 12.92 19.38 -7.94
N GLU A 201 12.61 20.53 -7.34
CA GLU A 201 12.28 20.63 -5.92
C GLU A 201 11.02 19.83 -5.58
N LEU A 202 9.97 19.95 -6.40
CA LEU A 202 8.75 19.18 -6.20
C LEU A 202 8.96 17.67 -6.43
N PHE A 203 9.76 17.28 -7.43
CA PHE A 203 10.11 15.88 -7.63
C PHE A 203 10.88 15.32 -6.42
N GLU A 204 11.89 16.04 -5.93
CA GLU A 204 12.65 15.65 -4.74
C GLU A 204 11.74 15.54 -3.50
N GLU A 205 10.77 16.45 -3.32
CA GLU A 205 9.80 16.35 -2.24
C GLU A 205 8.97 15.06 -2.35
N CYS A 206 8.41 14.78 -3.54
CA CYS A 206 7.65 13.55 -3.77
C CYS A 206 8.48 12.28 -3.54
N ALA A 207 9.74 12.27 -4.01
CA ALA A 207 10.62 11.11 -3.97
C ALA A 207 11.28 10.88 -2.60
N THR A 208 11.40 11.89 -1.73
CA THR A 208 12.23 11.76 -0.51
C THR A 208 11.58 12.21 0.80
N ARG A 209 10.47 12.96 0.77
CA ARG A 209 9.80 13.41 1.99
C ARG A 209 9.39 12.22 2.87
N ASP A 210 9.71 12.29 4.15
CA ASP A 210 9.21 11.34 5.15
C ASP A 210 7.73 11.65 5.46
N PHE A 211 6.83 11.19 4.59
CA PHE A 211 5.37 11.38 4.74
C PHE A 211 4.78 10.72 6.00
N ILE A 212 5.54 9.85 6.67
CA ILE A 212 5.11 9.19 7.91
C ILE A 212 5.35 10.12 9.11
N LYS A 213 6.51 10.76 9.18
CA LYS A 213 6.84 11.71 10.27
C LYS A 213 6.32 13.11 10.00
N ASN A 214 6.34 13.53 8.74
CA ASN A 214 6.00 14.87 8.28
C ASN A 214 4.89 14.81 7.21
N PRO A 215 3.64 14.49 7.59
CA PRO A 215 2.51 14.53 6.66
C PRO A 215 2.29 15.95 6.08
N LEU A 216 1.61 16.03 4.94
CA LEU A 216 1.15 17.27 4.30
C LEU A 216 -0.06 17.88 5.02
#